data_AF-A0A534KCK3-F1
#
_entry.id   AF-A0A534KCK3-F1
#
_cell.length_a   1.000
_cell.length_b   1.000
_cell.length_c   1.000
_cell.angle_alpha   90.00
_cell.angle_beta   90.00
_cell.angle_gamma   90.00
#
_symmetry.space_group_name_H-M   'P 1'
#
loop_
_entity.id
_entity.type
_entity.pdbx_description
1 polymer ?
#
loop_
_entity_poly.entity_id
_entity_poly.type
_entity_poly.pdbx_seq_one_letter_code
_entity_poly.pdbx_strand_id
1 'polypeptide(L)'
;MRVAVGVPPPSEPSPPSSARPDLFIVEAGEPRDRTCAECGKKTARWKAGRRRGTAVVLCEDCAAKPEAGAGHEAACPSCGVALRPGDRFCGKCGLRLEHSCAACGTAMEPEDLFCAKCGTRVA
;
A
#
# COMPACT_ATOMS: atom_id res chain seq x y z
N MET A 1 -12.71 67.20 -42.55
CA MET A 1 -13.36 65.89 -42.78
C MET A 1 -12.58 64.87 -41.96
N ARG A 2 -13.06 64.52 -40.76
CA ARG A 2 -12.41 63.51 -39.90
C ARG A 2 -13.38 62.35 -39.77
N VAL A 3 -13.01 61.21 -40.36
CA VAL A 3 -13.80 59.98 -40.29
C VAL A 3 -13.53 59.38 -38.91
N ALA A 4 -14.56 59.29 -38.08
CA ALA A 4 -14.47 58.57 -36.81
C ALA A 4 -14.40 57.07 -37.11
N VAL A 5 -13.23 56.47 -36.93
CA VAL A 5 -13.06 55.00 -36.95
C VAL A 5 -13.52 54.50 -35.59
N GLY A 6 -14.75 54.00 -35.53
CA GLY A 6 -15.32 53.41 -34.32
C GLY A 6 -14.51 52.18 -33.91
N VAL A 7 -14.05 52.17 -32.67
CA VAL A 7 -13.37 51.01 -32.06
C VAL A 7 -14.43 49.91 -31.89
N PRO A 8 -14.24 48.69 -32.43
CA PRO A 8 -15.20 47.61 -32.22
C PRO A 8 -15.23 47.22 -30.73
N PRO A 9 -16.39 46.80 -30.18
CA PRO A 9 -16.48 46.39 -28.79
C PRO A 9 -15.62 45.13 -28.56
N PRO A 10 -15.09 44.93 -27.34
CA PRO A 10 -14.29 43.73 -27.05
C PRO A 10 -15.16 42.48 -27.19
N SER A 11 -14.66 41.50 -27.95
CA SER A 11 -15.28 40.19 -28.08
C SER A 11 -15.36 39.50 -26.72
N GLU A 12 -16.54 39.05 -26.33
CA GLU A 12 -16.80 38.38 -25.06
C GLU A 12 -15.93 37.11 -24.93
N PRO A 13 -15.31 36.84 -23.76
CA PRO A 13 -14.46 35.66 -23.59
C PRO A 13 -15.32 34.39 -23.70
N SER A 14 -14.89 33.44 -24.53
CA SER A 14 -15.57 32.16 -24.68
C SER A 14 -15.62 31.41 -23.34
N PRO A 15 -16.76 30.79 -22.97
CA PRO A 15 -16.88 30.09 -21.70
C PRO A 15 -15.87 28.93 -21.61
N PRO A 16 -15.34 28.61 -20.41
CA PRO A 16 -14.39 27.52 -20.27
C PRO A 16 -15.05 26.19 -20.62
N SER A 17 -14.39 25.41 -21.49
CA SER A 17 -14.74 24.02 -21.80
C SER A 17 -14.51 23.15 -20.56
N SER A 18 -15.44 23.23 -19.61
CA SER A 18 -15.45 22.47 -18.35
C SER A 18 -16.76 21.69 -18.21
N ALA A 19 -17.38 21.32 -19.34
CA ALA A 19 -18.46 20.36 -19.34
C ALA A 19 -17.88 19.01 -18.89
N ARG A 20 -17.92 18.77 -17.58
CA ARG A 20 -17.72 17.44 -17.00
C ARG A 20 -18.67 16.52 -17.77
N PRO A 21 -18.19 15.41 -18.35
CA PRO A 21 -19.06 14.53 -19.10
C PRO A 21 -20.22 14.09 -18.21
N ASP A 22 -21.42 14.09 -18.77
CA ASP A 22 -22.62 13.66 -18.06
C ASP A 22 -22.46 12.16 -17.73
N LEU A 23 -22.40 11.85 -16.43
CA LEU A 23 -22.26 10.48 -15.96
C LEU A 23 -23.65 9.83 -16.01
N PHE A 24 -23.92 9.09 -17.09
CA PHE A 24 -25.14 8.28 -17.18
C PHE A 24 -25.00 7.02 -16.32
N ILE A 25 -25.94 6.82 -15.40
CA ILE A 25 -26.05 5.58 -14.62
C ILE A 25 -26.59 4.50 -15.56
N VAL A 26 -25.79 3.47 -15.83
CA VAL A 26 -26.21 2.26 -16.55
C VAL A 26 -26.60 1.16 -15.57
N GLU A 27 -27.54 0.30 -15.96
CA GLU A 27 -27.85 -0.89 -15.17
C GLU A 27 -26.60 -1.77 -15.04
N ALA A 28 -26.36 -2.30 -13.83
CA ALA A 28 -25.22 -3.16 -13.57
C ALA A 28 -25.37 -4.47 -14.37
N GLY A 29 -24.61 -4.57 -15.47
CA GLY A 29 -24.55 -5.81 -16.25
C GLY A 29 -24.06 -6.99 -15.41
N GLU A 30 -24.30 -8.20 -15.92
CA GLU A 30 -23.95 -9.45 -15.24
C GLU A 30 -22.48 -9.46 -14.80
N PRO A 31 -22.19 -9.88 -13.55
CA PRO A 31 -20.84 -9.84 -13.02
C PRO A 31 -19.94 -10.73 -13.89
N ARG A 32 -19.03 -10.10 -14.63
CA ARG A 32 -17.99 -10.83 -15.36
C ARG A 32 -17.29 -11.78 -14.38
N ASP A 33 -17.10 -13.02 -14.80
CA ASP A 33 -16.35 -14.01 -14.03
C ASP A 33 -14.95 -13.45 -13.72
N ARG A 34 -14.74 -13.11 -12.44
CA ARG A 34 -13.49 -12.54 -11.94
C ARG A 34 -12.78 -13.60 -11.10
N THR A 35 -11.46 -13.59 -11.12
CA THR A 35 -10.62 -14.40 -10.25
C THR A 35 -9.94 -13.53 -9.21
N CYS A 36 -9.77 -14.06 -8.00
CA CYS A 36 -9.06 -13.37 -6.93
C CYS A 36 -7.62 -13.10 -7.33
N ALA A 37 -7.14 -11.86 -7.20
CA ALA A 37 -5.76 -11.51 -7.53
C ALA A 37 -4.72 -12.11 -6.57
N GLU A 38 -5.15 -12.67 -5.43
CA GLU A 38 -4.28 -13.39 -4.50
C GLU A 38 -4.34 -14.91 -4.71
N CYS A 39 -5.52 -15.52 -4.58
CA CYS A 39 -5.66 -16.98 -4.58
C CYS A 39 -6.17 -17.59 -5.90
N GLY A 40 -6.53 -16.78 -6.89
CA GLY A 40 -7.01 -17.23 -8.20
C GLY A 40 -8.43 -17.83 -8.23
N LYS A 41 -9.09 -18.00 -7.08
CA LYS A 41 -10.45 -18.57 -7.02
C LYS A 41 -11.48 -17.64 -7.65
N LYS A 42 -12.47 -18.22 -8.34
CA LYS A 42 -13.68 -17.54 -8.82
C LYS A 42 -14.71 -17.54 -7.70
N THR A 43 -15.05 -16.38 -7.16
CA THR A 43 -15.99 -16.24 -6.04
C THR A 43 -17.03 -15.16 -6.33
N ALA A 44 -18.16 -15.17 -5.63
CA ALA A 44 -19.20 -14.15 -5.84
C ALA A 44 -18.95 -12.86 -5.04
N ARG A 45 -18.18 -12.92 -3.95
CA ARG A 45 -18.03 -11.82 -2.99
C ARG A 45 -16.62 -11.22 -3.04
N TRP A 46 -16.54 -9.99 -3.51
CA TRP A 46 -15.29 -9.28 -3.81
C TRP A 46 -15.12 -8.04 -2.94
N LYS A 47 -13.89 -7.75 -2.53
CA LYS A 47 -13.51 -6.52 -1.83
C LYS A 47 -12.31 -5.87 -2.50
N ALA A 48 -12.22 -4.55 -2.36
CA ALA A 48 -11.01 -3.81 -2.68
C ALA A 48 -9.93 -4.16 -1.66
N GLY A 49 -8.74 -4.51 -2.14
CA GLY A 49 -7.55 -4.77 -1.32
C GLY A 49 -6.32 -4.11 -1.92
N ARG A 50 -5.16 -4.32 -1.28
CA ARG A 50 -3.87 -3.79 -1.75
C ARG A 50 -2.86 -4.92 -1.87
N ARG A 51 -2.12 -4.95 -2.99
CA ARG A 51 -0.97 -5.84 -3.18
C ARG A 51 0.25 -4.99 -3.53
N ARG A 52 1.27 -5.00 -2.67
CA ARG A 52 2.54 -4.27 -2.88
C ARG A 52 2.32 -2.78 -3.25
N GLY A 53 1.39 -2.11 -2.57
CA GLY A 53 1.06 -0.71 -2.89
C GLY A 53 -0.04 -0.50 -3.92
N THR A 54 -0.34 -1.48 -4.77
CA THR A 54 -1.33 -1.36 -5.85
C THR A 54 -2.71 -1.83 -5.43
N ALA A 55 -3.76 -1.09 -5.80
CA ALA A 55 -5.15 -1.50 -5.57
C ALA A 55 -5.51 -2.73 -6.43
N VAL A 56 -6.11 -3.74 -5.80
CA VAL A 56 -6.51 -5.00 -6.44
C VAL A 56 -7.89 -5.44 -5.94
N VAL A 57 -8.56 -6.33 -6.66
CA VAL A 57 -9.81 -6.96 -6.23
C VAL A 57 -9.49 -8.35 -5.65
N LEU A 58 -9.94 -8.60 -4.42
CA LEU A 58 -9.69 -9.84 -3.68
C LEU A 58 -11.01 -10.49 -3.28
N CYS A 59 -11.04 -11.82 -3.15
CA CYS A 59 -12.15 -12.49 -2.51
C CYS A 59 -12.20 -12.12 -1.02
N GLU A 60 -13.36 -12.28 -0.40
CA GLU A 60 -13.55 -11.87 0.99
C GLU A 60 -12.56 -12.51 1.98
N ASP A 61 -12.29 -13.80 1.86
CA ASP A 61 -11.29 -14.51 2.69
C ASP A 61 -9.91 -13.88 2.60
N CYS A 62 -9.41 -13.65 1.38
CA CYS A 62 -8.10 -13.03 1.16
C CYS A 62 -8.07 -11.58 1.64
N ALA A 63 -9.17 -10.84 1.48
CA ALA A 63 -9.29 -9.48 1.98
C ALA A 63 -9.40 -9.39 3.51
N ALA A 64 -9.87 -10.46 4.19
CA ALA A 64 -9.97 -10.53 5.64
C ALA A 64 -8.66 -10.92 6.31
N LYS A 65 -7.69 -11.44 5.54
CA LYS A 65 -6.37 -11.83 6.08
C LYS A 65 -5.60 -10.57 6.50
N PRO A 66 -5.07 -10.49 7.73
CA PRO A 66 -4.25 -9.37 8.13
C PRO A 66 -3.02 -9.31 7.22
N GLU A 67 -2.80 -8.14 6.63
CA GLU A 67 -1.59 -7.86 5.89
C GLU A 67 -0.38 -8.16 6.78
N ALA A 68 0.54 -9.00 6.28
CA ALA A 68 1.68 -9.59 7.02
C ALA A 68 2.75 -8.58 7.45
N GLY A 69 2.36 -7.32 7.62
CA GLY A 69 3.15 -6.22 8.16
C GLY A 69 2.28 -5.29 9.00
N ALA A 70 1.21 -5.77 9.65
CA ALA A 70 0.42 -5.02 10.63
C ALA A 70 0.55 -5.60 12.06
N GLY A 71 1.57 -6.43 12.29
CA GLY A 71 1.79 -7.12 13.55
C GLY A 71 2.93 -6.50 14.35
N HIS A 72 2.57 -5.92 15.49
CA HIS A 72 3.39 -5.34 16.55
C HIS A 72 3.91 -3.91 16.30
N GLU A 73 3.10 -2.94 16.71
CA GLU A 73 3.57 -1.59 17.06
C GLU A 73 4.46 -1.69 18.30
N ALA A 74 5.70 -2.12 18.08
CA ALA A 74 6.71 -2.27 19.11
C ALA A 74 7.33 -0.90 19.38
N ALA A 75 7.56 -0.54 20.65
CA ALA A 75 8.42 0.59 20.97
C ALA A 75 9.87 0.10 21.09
N CYS A 76 10.83 0.90 20.65
CA CYS A 76 12.24 0.60 20.84
C CYS A 76 12.55 0.53 22.35
N PRO A 77 13.10 -0.60 22.86
CA PRO A 77 13.35 -0.75 24.31
C PRO A 77 14.45 0.19 24.82
N SER A 78 15.30 0.72 23.92
CA SER A 78 16.39 1.63 24.29
C SER A 78 15.97 3.11 24.28
N CYS A 79 15.12 3.54 23.33
CA CYS A 79 14.82 4.97 23.15
C CYS A 79 13.32 5.33 23.06
N GLY A 80 12.44 4.33 23.15
CA GLY A 80 10.99 4.49 23.17
C GLY A 80 10.34 4.90 21.85
N VAL A 81 11.09 5.03 20.75
CA VAL A 81 10.49 5.38 19.45
C VAL A 81 9.63 4.24 18.92
N ALA A 82 8.52 4.58 18.25
CA ALA A 82 7.69 3.61 17.56
C ALA A 82 8.49 2.91 16.44
N LEU A 83 8.43 1.59 16.41
CA LEU A 83 9.04 0.74 15.41
C LEU A 83 7.99 0.29 14.42
N ARG A 84 8.39 0.23 13.15
CA ARG A 84 7.54 -0.32 12.11
C ARG A 84 7.66 -1.85 12.11
N PRO A 85 6.58 -2.55 11.77
CA PRO A 85 6.63 -3.99 11.55
C PRO A 85 7.68 -4.33 10.49
N GLY A 86 8.63 -5.18 10.87
CA GLY A 86 9.76 -5.57 10.03
C GLY A 86 11.04 -4.73 10.19
N ASP A 87 11.07 -3.72 11.08
CA ASP A 87 12.30 -2.98 11.38
C ASP A 87 13.35 -3.90 12.03
N ARG A 88 14.52 -4.02 11.40
CA ARG A 88 15.67 -4.78 11.93
C ARG A 88 16.52 -3.96 12.89
N PHE A 89 16.44 -2.63 12.78
CA PHE A 89 17.14 -1.66 13.61
C PHE A 89 16.23 -0.49 13.94
N CYS A 90 16.47 0.14 15.08
CA CYS A 90 15.84 1.40 15.41
C CYS A 90 16.43 2.52 14.55
N GLY A 91 15.61 3.15 13.70
CA GLY A 91 16.04 4.29 12.88
C GLY A 91 16.45 5.53 13.66
N LYS A 92 16.14 5.61 14.97
CA LYS A 92 16.51 6.75 15.84
C LYS A 92 17.81 6.51 16.61
N CYS A 93 17.95 5.37 17.29
CA CYS A 93 19.10 5.10 18.15
C CYS A 93 20.09 4.05 17.61
N GLY A 94 19.76 3.37 16.51
CA GLY A 94 20.61 2.34 15.92
C GLY A 94 20.59 0.99 16.63
N LEU A 95 19.77 0.82 17.68
CA LEU A 95 19.64 -0.47 18.36
C LEU A 95 19.19 -1.55 17.37
N ARG A 96 19.89 -2.69 17.34
CA ARG A 96 19.49 -3.88 16.59
C ARG A 96 18.31 -4.55 17.28
N LEU A 97 17.22 -4.75 16.54
CA LEU A 97 15.95 -5.32 17.01
C LEU A 97 15.76 -6.75 16.53
N GLU A 98 16.43 -7.11 15.43
CA GLU A 98 16.46 -8.47 14.92
C GLU A 98 17.18 -9.42 15.88
N HIS A 99 16.68 -10.65 15.96
CA HIS A 99 17.34 -11.70 16.72
C HIS A 99 18.65 -12.09 16.00
N SER A 100 19.73 -12.27 16.76
CA SER A 100 21.04 -12.59 16.20
C SER A 100 21.76 -13.65 17.00
N CYS A 101 22.52 -14.50 16.33
CA CYS A 101 23.34 -15.53 16.95
C CYS A 101 24.33 -14.91 17.95
N ALA A 102 24.29 -15.36 19.21
CA ALA A 102 25.22 -14.91 20.24
C ALA A 102 26.68 -15.26 19.92
N ALA A 103 26.93 -16.33 19.15
CA ALA A 103 28.28 -16.78 18.82
C ALA A 103 28.91 -16.01 17.65
N CYS A 104 28.13 -15.65 16.61
CA CYS A 104 28.70 -15.07 15.39
C CYS A 104 28.02 -13.78 14.91
N GLY A 105 27.01 -13.28 15.62
CA GLY A 105 26.30 -12.04 15.31
C GLY A 105 25.38 -12.09 14.08
N THR A 106 25.21 -13.26 13.45
CA THR A 106 24.35 -13.40 12.26
C THR A 106 22.90 -13.25 12.63
N ALA A 107 22.14 -12.53 11.81
CA ALA A 107 20.69 -12.42 11.94
C ALA A 107 20.01 -13.79 11.79
N MET A 108 19.04 -14.08 12.64
CA MET A 108 18.28 -15.33 12.66
C MET A 108 16.80 -15.02 12.89
N GLU A 109 15.95 -15.96 12.52
CA GLU A 109 14.54 -15.94 12.89
C GLU A 109 14.38 -16.47 14.33
N PRO A 110 13.38 -15.99 15.09
CA PRO A 110 13.15 -16.44 16.46
C PRO A 110 12.79 -17.93 16.57
N GLU A 111 12.41 -18.56 15.46
CA GLU A 111 12.05 -19.98 15.36
C GLU A 111 13.25 -20.88 14.99
N ASP A 112 14.42 -20.29 14.69
CA ASP A 112 15.62 -21.06 14.34
C ASP A 112 16.19 -21.81 15.55
N LEU A 113 16.40 -23.13 15.41
CA LEU A 113 17.07 -23.95 16.42
C LEU A 113 18.61 -23.88 16.31
N PHE A 114 19.12 -23.57 15.13
CA PHE A 114 20.54 -23.53 14.81
C PHE A 114 20.88 -22.30 13.97
N CYS A 115 22.05 -21.72 14.18
CA CYS A 115 22.53 -20.64 13.34
C CYS A 115 22.92 -21.14 11.94
N ALA A 116 22.23 -20.65 10.90
CA ALA A 116 22.50 -21.00 9.51
C ALA A 116 23.93 -20.66 9.02
N LYS A 117 24.65 -19.76 9.71
CA LYS A 117 26.02 -19.38 9.34
C LYS A 117 27.09 -20.21 10.08
N CYS A 118 26.97 -20.36 11.39
CA CYS A 118 28.02 -20.97 12.20
C CYS A 118 27.66 -22.33 12.81
N GLY A 119 26.43 -22.80 12.64
CA GLY A 119 25.96 -24.10 13.14
C GLY A 119 25.72 -24.15 14.66
N THR A 120 25.93 -23.07 15.40
CA THR A 120 25.69 -23.02 16.84
C THR A 120 24.21 -23.23 17.13
N ARG A 121 23.89 -24.14 18.08
CA ARG A 121 22.53 -24.31 18.61
C ARG A 121 22.15 -23.09 19.44
N VAL A 122 20.96 -22.55 19.22
CA VAL A 122 20.50 -21.27 19.82
C VAL A 122 19.18 -21.42 20.59
N ALA A 123 18.57 -22.61 20.58
CA ALA A 123 17.40 -22.99 21.37
C ALA A 123 17.64 -24.29 22.17
#